data_AF-A0A968V6M6-F1
#
_entry.id   AF-A0A968V6M6-F1
#
_cell.length_a   1.000
_cell.length_b   1.000
_cell.length_c   1.000
_cell.angle_alpha   90.00
_cell.angle_beta   90.00
_cell.angle_gamma   90.00
#
_symmetry.space_group_name_H-M   'P 1'
#
loop_
_entity.id
_entity.type
_entity.pdbx_description
1 polymer ?
#
loop_
_entity_poly.entity_id
_entity_poly.type
_entity_poly.pdbx_seq_one_letter_code
_entity_poly.pdbx_strand_id
1 'polypeptide(L)'
;MIAESPWNTITADNLVQLQKDILITAFDSGTYVLPVLAISYKLNGAIDSAFTSPLTFRVDIVPQDSVALMPIKPIAEVPITLWELAYSYFPILLGIFLAALILLIMLLVLDAKQRKLQTRLLPPEPVSANSYFMTQLEDLQKKELWQRGEVKEYHSELSLILRNYLEQRYRIQALESTTSEILNALRQSGFNRQEVEELEWLLQTTDLVKFARTEPSAAFHEEAFASVKNFISNTQDPNLLLQLQATPIVETINSFYLVTSTGEEMTLARSVQRLQARILDTSIAFIAFLLLVLVNYILSSSFDVYSDNFGLLLLFSVLIAIPISLVVAFIFERRGASIGKRLVGLRVVNKDGGQLAIWQILIRTVFLSVASYILFVLGIILILAS
;
A
#
# COMPACT_ATOMS: atom_id res chain seq x y z
N MET A 1 10.07 -77.22 3.44
CA MET A 1 10.90 -77.41 2.23
C MET A 1 10.39 -76.41 1.21
N ILE A 2 11.25 -75.55 0.66
CA ILE A 2 10.78 -74.43 -0.18
C ILE A 2 11.16 -74.62 -1.65
N ALA A 3 12.28 -75.27 -1.97
CA ALA A 3 12.63 -75.61 -3.34
C ALA A 3 13.66 -76.76 -3.41
N GLU A 4 13.62 -77.53 -4.51
CA GLU A 4 14.60 -78.56 -4.85
C GLU A 4 15.07 -78.36 -6.30
N SER A 5 16.37 -78.50 -6.56
CA SER A 5 16.90 -78.51 -7.92
C SER A 5 16.76 -79.89 -8.59
N PRO A 6 16.76 -79.99 -9.93
CA PRO A 6 16.86 -81.28 -10.60
C PRO A 6 18.23 -81.94 -10.35
N TRP A 7 18.29 -83.28 -10.45
CA TRP A 7 19.54 -84.02 -10.30
C TRP A 7 20.57 -83.61 -11.36
N ASN A 8 21.75 -83.22 -10.91
CA ASN A 8 22.91 -82.96 -11.76
C ASN A 8 23.84 -84.18 -11.75
N THR A 9 24.24 -84.66 -12.93
CA THR A 9 25.11 -85.84 -13.08
C THR A 9 26.50 -85.39 -13.54
N ILE A 10 27.52 -85.68 -12.75
CA ILE A 10 28.92 -85.37 -13.04
C ILE A 10 29.67 -86.70 -13.22
N THR A 11 30.28 -86.91 -14.37
CA THR A 11 31.10 -88.10 -14.65
C THR A 11 32.59 -87.73 -14.57
N ALA A 12 33.30 -88.30 -13.61
CA ALA A 12 34.75 -88.13 -13.44
C ALA A 12 35.40 -89.49 -13.11
N ASP A 13 36.50 -89.82 -13.79
CA ASP A 13 37.34 -91.01 -13.53
C ASP A 13 36.56 -92.32 -13.29
N ASN A 14 35.66 -92.65 -14.21
CA ASN A 14 34.85 -93.89 -14.19
C ASN A 14 33.83 -94.00 -13.05
N LEU A 15 33.58 -92.90 -12.31
CA LEU A 15 32.55 -92.77 -11.29
C LEU A 15 31.45 -91.82 -11.76
N VAL A 16 30.20 -92.17 -11.44
CA VAL A 16 29.02 -91.32 -11.66
C VAL A 16 28.67 -90.66 -10.33
N GLN A 17 28.79 -89.33 -10.26
CA GLN A 17 28.40 -88.54 -9.11
C GLN A 17 27.08 -87.83 -9.40
N LEU A 18 26.10 -88.00 -8.50
CA LEU A 18 24.81 -87.30 -8.57
C LEU A 18 24.76 -86.23 -7.48
N GLN A 19 24.45 -85.00 -7.87
CA GLN A 19 24.33 -83.85 -6.97
C GLN A 19 22.94 -83.24 -7.07
N LYS A 20 22.36 -82.85 -5.93
CA LYS A 20 21.08 -82.15 -5.84
C LYS A 20 21.14 -81.12 -4.74
N ASP A 21 20.72 -79.90 -5.04
CA ASP A 21 20.69 -78.80 -4.09
C ASP A 21 19.26 -78.64 -3.56
N ILE A 22 19.12 -78.60 -2.24
CA ILE A 22 17.83 -78.57 -1.56
C ILE A 22 17.78 -77.36 -0.63
N LEU A 23 16.80 -76.47 -0.85
CA LEU A 23 16.54 -75.32 0.00
C LEU A 23 15.57 -75.69 1.11
N ILE A 24 16.10 -75.74 2.33
CA ILE A 24 15.34 -76.03 3.54
C ILE A 24 15.12 -74.73 4.31
N THR A 25 13.87 -74.52 4.72
CA THR A 25 13.49 -73.42 5.63
C THR A 25 12.72 -74.05 6.78
N ALA A 26 13.14 -73.71 8.00
CA ALA A 26 12.51 -74.11 9.24
C ALA A 26 12.05 -72.84 9.98
N PHE A 27 10.82 -72.84 10.48
CA PHE A 27 10.24 -71.70 11.19
C PHE A 27 10.30 -71.88 12.71
N ASP A 28 10.42 -73.12 13.19
CA ASP A 28 10.48 -73.46 14.61
C ASP A 28 11.82 -74.10 14.97
N SER A 29 12.21 -73.98 16.23
CA SER A 29 13.36 -74.71 16.76
C SER A 29 13.00 -76.17 17.01
N GLY A 30 13.97 -77.04 16.76
CA GLY A 30 13.74 -78.47 16.86
C GLY A 30 14.74 -79.28 16.07
N THR A 31 14.58 -80.60 16.18
CA THR A 31 15.36 -81.55 15.38
C THR A 31 14.51 -81.98 14.19
N TYR A 32 15.03 -81.74 12.99
CA TYR A 32 14.37 -82.12 11.74
C TYR A 32 15.17 -83.22 11.07
N VAL A 33 14.45 -84.19 10.50
CA VAL A 33 15.04 -85.31 9.77
C VAL A 33 14.66 -85.16 8.30
N LEU A 34 15.66 -85.00 7.44
CA LEU A 34 15.48 -85.10 6.00
C LEU A 34 15.29 -86.58 5.66
N PRO A 35 14.17 -86.96 5.03
CA PRO A 35 13.91 -88.35 4.67
C PRO A 35 14.92 -88.85 3.64
N VAL A 36 15.08 -90.17 3.59
CA VAL A 36 15.94 -90.83 2.61
C VAL A 36 15.48 -90.50 1.19
N LEU A 37 16.42 -90.10 0.34
CA LEU A 37 16.15 -89.82 -1.07
C LEU A 37 16.43 -91.09 -1.86
N ALA A 38 15.44 -91.52 -2.65
CA ALA A 38 15.60 -92.63 -3.58
C ALA A 38 16.32 -92.14 -4.85
N ILE A 39 17.37 -92.85 -5.23
CA ILE A 39 18.16 -92.62 -6.43
C ILE A 39 18.04 -93.86 -7.30
N SER A 40 17.33 -93.75 -8.42
CA SER A 40 17.22 -94.84 -9.39
C SER A 40 18.43 -94.84 -10.32
N TYR A 41 19.05 -96.01 -10.51
CA TYR A 41 20.17 -96.22 -11.42
C TYR A 41 19.94 -97.47 -12.26
N LYS A 42 20.59 -97.54 -13.43
CA LYS A 42 20.46 -98.68 -14.34
C LYS A 42 21.77 -99.46 -14.37
N LEU A 43 21.71 -100.72 -13.96
CA LEU A 43 22.85 -101.65 -13.99
C LEU A 43 22.47 -102.85 -14.88
N ASN A 44 23.26 -103.13 -15.92
CA ASN A 44 23.09 -104.29 -16.79
C ASN A 44 21.66 -104.49 -17.36
N GLY A 45 20.95 -103.40 -17.65
CA GLY A 45 19.60 -103.44 -18.21
C GLY A 45 18.47 -103.44 -17.18
N ALA A 46 18.74 -103.75 -15.91
CA ALA A 46 17.79 -103.66 -14.81
C ALA A 46 17.83 -102.27 -14.16
N ILE A 47 16.66 -101.75 -13.79
CA ILE A 47 16.54 -100.52 -12.99
C ILE A 47 16.53 -100.94 -11.52
N ASP A 48 17.47 -100.41 -10.75
CA ASP A 48 17.55 -100.60 -9.31
C ASP A 48 17.52 -99.24 -8.60
N SER A 49 17.26 -99.23 -7.29
CA SER A 49 17.16 -97.99 -6.49
C SER A 49 18.06 -98.06 -5.26
N ALA A 50 18.95 -97.07 -5.15
CA ALA A 50 19.73 -96.82 -3.95
C ALA A 50 19.05 -95.74 -3.09
N PHE A 51 19.27 -95.77 -1.78
CA PHE A 51 18.72 -94.77 -0.87
C PHE A 51 19.85 -94.03 -0.16
N THR A 52 19.70 -92.72 0.03
CA THR A 52 20.60 -91.95 0.88
C THR A 52 20.35 -92.26 2.36
N SER A 53 21.34 -92.02 3.21
CA SER A 53 21.12 -92.02 4.66
C SER A 53 20.22 -90.84 5.06
N PRO A 54 19.37 -90.99 6.09
CA PRO A 54 18.59 -89.88 6.62
C PRO A 54 19.54 -88.83 7.21
N LEU A 55 19.30 -87.55 6.91
CA LEU A 55 20.12 -86.45 7.41
C LEU A 55 19.36 -85.71 8.50
N THR A 56 19.85 -85.80 9.73
CA THR A 56 19.29 -85.08 10.87
C THR A 56 20.02 -83.77 11.07
N PHE A 57 19.29 -82.66 11.12
CA PHE A 57 19.83 -81.35 11.47
C PHE A 57 18.98 -80.71 12.58
N ARG A 58 19.66 -79.96 13.45
CA ARG A 58 19.05 -79.29 14.59
C ARG A 58 19.04 -77.80 14.34
N VAL A 59 17.86 -77.21 14.43
CA VAL A 59 17.65 -75.76 14.35
C VAL A 59 17.52 -75.28 15.78
N ASP A 60 18.60 -74.69 16.29
CA ASP A 60 18.60 -74.04 17.59
C ASP A 60 18.19 -72.58 17.45
N ILE A 61 17.47 -72.09 18.46
CA ILE A 61 17.36 -70.66 18.69
C ILE A 61 18.71 -70.15 19.19
N VAL A 62 19.21 -69.08 18.58
CA VAL A 62 20.35 -68.35 19.16
C VAL A 62 19.88 -67.80 20.51
N PRO A 63 20.57 -68.11 21.64
CA PRO A 63 20.22 -67.55 22.93
C PRO A 63 20.20 -66.02 22.83
N GLN A 64 19.15 -65.38 23.35
CA GLN A 64 18.98 -63.93 23.33
C GLN A 64 20.21 -63.19 23.88
N ASP A 65 20.96 -63.83 24.79
CA ASP A 65 22.16 -63.29 25.43
C ASP A 65 23.42 -63.27 24.53
N SER A 66 23.41 -63.96 23.38
CA SER A 66 24.54 -64.00 22.44
C SER A 66 24.43 -62.96 21.31
N VAL A 67 23.28 -62.29 21.19
CA VAL A 67 23.12 -61.14 20.30
C VAL A 67 23.57 -59.94 21.10
N ALA A 68 24.83 -59.52 20.91
CA ALA A 68 25.29 -58.23 21.40
C ALA A 68 24.21 -57.19 21.05
N LEU A 69 23.64 -56.53 22.06
CA LEU A 69 22.59 -55.53 21.89
C LEU A 69 23.09 -54.53 20.85
N MET A 70 22.61 -54.65 19.62
CA MET A 70 22.93 -53.66 18.61
C MET A 70 22.38 -52.33 19.13
N PRO A 71 23.17 -51.24 19.06
CA PRO A 71 22.67 -49.94 19.44
C PRO A 71 21.36 -49.68 18.69
N ILE A 72 20.38 -49.14 19.41
CA ILE A 72 19.09 -48.74 18.84
C ILE A 72 19.42 -47.89 17.61
N LYS A 73 18.98 -48.34 16.42
CA LYS A 73 19.19 -47.57 15.21
C LYS A 73 18.59 -46.18 15.44
N PRO A 74 19.33 -45.10 15.14
CA PRO A 74 18.77 -43.76 15.23
C PRO A 74 17.54 -43.68 14.33
N ILE A 75 16.57 -42.87 14.74
CA ILE A 75 15.40 -42.56 13.92
C ILE A 75 15.93 -42.00 12.60
N ALA A 76 15.53 -42.62 11.48
CA ALA A 76 15.89 -42.12 10.17
C ALA A 76 15.17 -40.78 9.96
N GLU A 77 15.92 -39.69 9.99
CA GLU A 77 15.41 -38.37 9.62
C GLU A 77 15.10 -38.39 8.13
N VAL A 78 13.81 -38.42 7.80
CA VAL A 78 13.36 -38.22 6.43
C VAL A 78 13.57 -36.73 6.12
N PRO A 79 14.39 -36.37 5.12
CA PRO A 79 14.58 -34.97 4.77
C PRO A 79 13.24 -34.41 4.28
N ILE A 80 12.70 -33.45 5.02
CA ILE A 80 11.45 -32.80 4.67
C ILE A 80 11.63 -32.14 3.30
N THR A 81 10.81 -32.52 2.33
CA THR A 81 10.96 -31.99 0.97
C THR A 81 10.37 -30.58 0.84
N LEU A 82 11.01 -29.76 0.02
CA LEU A 82 10.61 -28.36 -0.26
C LEU A 82 9.13 -28.21 -0.63
N TRP A 83 8.56 -29.22 -1.30
CA TRP A 83 7.18 -29.21 -1.78
C TRP A 83 6.16 -29.42 -0.65
N GLU A 84 6.49 -30.26 0.34
CA GLU A 84 5.64 -30.51 1.50
C GLU A 84 5.51 -29.28 2.41
N LEU A 85 6.61 -28.53 2.54
CA LEU A 85 6.66 -27.27 3.30
C LEU A 85 5.86 -26.16 2.62
N ALA A 86 6.04 -25.99 1.31
CA ALA A 86 5.28 -25.02 0.54
C ALA A 86 3.77 -25.31 0.66
N TYR A 87 3.35 -26.57 0.48
CA TYR A 87 1.93 -26.92 0.51
C TYR A 87 1.27 -26.70 1.88
N SER A 88 2.00 -26.96 2.98
CA SER A 88 1.47 -26.83 4.34
C SER A 88 1.24 -25.37 4.76
N TYR A 89 2.17 -24.46 4.44
CA TYR A 89 2.13 -23.07 4.92
C TYR A 89 1.61 -22.05 3.90
N PHE A 90 1.57 -22.40 2.61
CA PHE A 90 0.97 -21.58 1.56
C PHE A 90 -0.45 -21.08 1.87
N PRO A 91 -1.40 -21.89 2.41
CA PRO A 91 -2.74 -21.40 2.69
C PRO A 91 -2.77 -20.31 3.78
N ILE A 92 -1.89 -20.38 4.79
CA ILE A 92 -1.80 -19.38 5.85
C ILE A 92 -1.24 -18.07 5.28
N LEU A 93 -0.19 -18.17 4.47
CA LEU A 93 0.46 -17.02 3.84
C LEU A 93 -0.48 -16.30 2.86
N LEU A 94 -1.22 -17.09 2.07
CA LEU A 94 -2.25 -16.60 1.15
C LEU A 94 -3.40 -15.93 1.92
N GLY A 95 -3.79 -16.47 3.07
CA GLY A 95 -4.80 -15.89 3.96
C GLY A 95 -4.39 -14.52 4.50
N ILE A 96 -3.15 -14.38 4.97
CA ILE A 96 -2.60 -13.09 5.44
C ILE A 96 -2.55 -12.07 4.29
N PHE A 97 -2.11 -12.50 3.12
CA PHE A 97 -2.05 -11.65 1.92
C PHE A 97 -3.45 -11.16 1.51
N LEU A 98 -4.43 -12.07 1.45
CA LEU A 98 -5.82 -11.74 1.13
C LEU A 98 -6.44 -10.81 2.18
N ALA A 99 -6.19 -11.04 3.47
CA ALA A 99 -6.68 -10.17 4.54
C ALA A 99 -6.10 -8.75 4.42
N ALA A 100 -4.80 -8.62 4.12
CA ALA A 100 -4.17 -7.33 3.87
C ALA A 100 -4.73 -6.63 2.63
N LEU A 101 -5.01 -7.39 1.56
CA LEU A 101 -5.61 -6.87 0.33
C LEU A 101 -7.05 -6.39 0.56
N ILE A 102 -7.86 -7.17 1.29
CA ILE A 102 -9.23 -6.79 1.66
C ILE A 102 -9.22 -5.53 2.53
N LEU A 103 -8.32 -5.44 3.51
CA LEU A 103 -8.16 -4.24 4.33
C LEU A 103 -7.79 -3.03 3.46
N LEU A 104 -6.86 -3.18 2.52
CA LEU A 104 -6.47 -2.12 1.58
C LEU A 104 -7.67 -1.65 0.75
N ILE A 105 -8.42 -2.58 0.15
CA ILE A 105 -9.61 -2.28 -0.66
C ILE A 105 -10.68 -1.60 0.20
N MET A 106 -10.96 -2.11 1.40
CA MET A 106 -11.90 -1.50 2.35
C MET A 106 -11.49 -0.06 2.67
N LEU A 107 -10.21 0.17 2.93
CA LEU A 107 -9.67 1.50 3.19
C LEU A 107 -9.86 2.40 1.95
N LEU A 108 -9.57 1.94 0.75
CA LEU A 108 -9.79 2.68 -0.51
C LEU A 108 -11.27 3.02 -0.75
N VAL A 109 -12.19 2.09 -0.51
CA VAL A 109 -13.64 2.31 -0.66
C VAL A 109 -14.16 3.31 0.37
N LEU A 110 -13.68 3.23 1.61
CA LEU A 110 -13.98 4.24 2.62
C LEU A 110 -13.42 5.62 2.23
N ASP A 111 -12.31 5.68 1.47
CA ASP A 111 -11.76 6.93 0.93
C ASP A 111 -12.71 7.55 -0.07
N ALA A 112 -13.13 6.73 -1.04
CA ALA A 112 -14.02 7.15 -2.10
C ALA A 112 -15.36 7.66 -1.52
N LYS A 113 -15.86 7.02 -0.44
CA LYS A 113 -17.06 7.46 0.28
C LYS A 113 -16.85 8.78 1.02
N GLN A 114 -15.72 8.95 1.72
CA GLN A 114 -15.43 10.21 2.43
C GLN A 114 -15.20 11.39 1.48
N ARG A 115 -14.55 11.18 0.34
CA ARG A 115 -14.41 12.19 -0.72
C ARG A 115 -15.77 12.62 -1.28
N LYS A 116 -16.69 11.65 -1.46
CA LYS A 116 -18.09 11.91 -1.86
C LYS A 116 -18.91 12.65 -0.79
N LEU A 117 -18.60 12.45 0.49
CA LEU A 117 -19.24 13.16 1.61
C LEU A 117 -18.72 14.59 1.75
N GLN A 118 -17.42 14.82 1.53
CA GLN A 118 -16.84 16.17 1.51
C GLN A 118 -17.30 17.02 0.31
N THR A 119 -17.75 16.38 -0.77
CA THR A 119 -18.40 17.05 -1.92
C THR A 119 -19.89 17.29 -1.75
N ARG A 120 -20.53 16.74 -0.71
CA ARG A 120 -21.85 17.18 -0.25
C ARG A 120 -21.67 18.31 0.76
N LEU A 121 -21.19 19.46 0.29
CA LEU A 121 -21.43 20.69 1.01
C LEU A 121 -22.95 20.85 1.08
N LEU A 122 -23.50 21.02 2.29
CA LEU A 122 -24.88 21.48 2.43
C LEU A 122 -25.06 22.72 1.54
N PRO A 123 -26.22 22.90 0.88
CA PRO A 123 -26.46 24.13 0.13
C PRO A 123 -26.14 25.30 1.06
N PRO A 124 -25.24 26.22 0.66
CA PRO A 124 -24.88 27.35 1.49
C PRO A 124 -26.15 28.07 1.90
N GLU A 125 -26.25 28.45 3.18
CA GLU A 125 -27.34 29.30 3.64
C GLU A 125 -27.44 30.53 2.71
N PRO A 126 -28.64 30.98 2.36
CA PRO A 126 -28.81 32.12 1.48
C PRO A 126 -28.13 33.33 2.13
N VAL A 127 -26.99 33.73 1.57
CA VAL A 127 -26.23 34.88 2.03
C VAL A 127 -26.89 36.13 1.46
N SER A 128 -27.09 37.16 2.29
CA SER A 128 -27.56 38.45 1.77
C SER A 128 -26.54 38.98 0.75
N ALA A 129 -27.02 39.51 -0.38
CA ALA A 129 -26.14 40.01 -1.44
C ALA A 129 -25.14 41.04 -0.89
N ASN A 130 -25.61 41.95 -0.04
CA ASN A 130 -24.75 42.94 0.59
C ASN A 130 -23.61 42.30 1.40
N SER A 131 -23.92 41.34 2.28
CA SER A 131 -22.88 40.65 3.05
C SER A 131 -21.87 39.93 2.15
N TYR A 132 -22.32 39.30 1.07
CA TYR A 132 -21.44 38.59 0.13
C TYR A 132 -20.44 39.54 -0.55
N PHE A 133 -20.92 40.66 -1.09
CA PHE A 133 -20.05 41.62 -1.78
C PHE A 133 -19.17 42.43 -0.81
N MET A 134 -19.64 42.70 0.41
CA MET A 134 -18.80 43.28 1.47
C MET A 134 -17.66 42.34 1.86
N THR A 135 -17.92 41.05 2.03
CA THR A 135 -16.86 40.06 2.29
C THR A 135 -15.85 40.00 1.13
N GLN A 136 -16.31 40.04 -0.13
CA GLN A 136 -15.39 40.09 -1.28
C GLN A 136 -14.51 41.35 -1.29
N LEU A 137 -15.05 42.52 -0.91
CA LEU A 137 -14.27 43.74 -0.78
C LEU A 137 -13.25 43.65 0.37
N GLU A 138 -13.63 43.07 1.51
CA GLU A 138 -12.71 42.84 2.63
C GLU A 138 -11.58 41.88 2.25
N ASP A 139 -11.89 40.82 1.51
CA ASP A 139 -10.89 39.87 1.05
C ASP A 139 -9.96 40.50 0.01
N LEU A 140 -10.48 41.33 -0.90
CA LEU A 140 -9.67 42.13 -1.81
C LEU A 140 -8.70 43.06 -1.04
N GLN A 141 -9.17 43.68 0.05
CA GLN A 141 -8.34 44.55 0.89
C GLN A 141 -7.23 43.76 1.59
N LYS A 142 -7.52 42.57 2.13
CA LYS A 142 -6.54 41.69 2.79
C LYS A 142 -5.46 41.16 1.85
N LYS A 143 -5.74 41.04 0.56
CA LYS A 143 -4.74 40.60 -0.43
C LYS A 143 -3.62 41.62 -0.64
N GLU A 144 -3.81 42.89 -0.25
CA GLU A 144 -2.79 43.95 -0.36
C GLU A 144 -2.15 44.05 -1.77
N LEU A 145 -2.92 43.74 -2.83
CA LEU A 145 -2.42 43.54 -4.20
C LEU A 145 -1.65 44.76 -4.72
N TRP A 146 -2.23 45.96 -4.61
CA TRP A 146 -1.59 47.18 -5.10
C TRP A 146 -0.33 47.55 -4.30
N GLN A 147 -0.24 47.17 -3.02
CA GLN A 147 0.95 47.37 -2.19
C GLN A 147 2.09 46.43 -2.58
N ARG A 148 1.77 45.27 -3.15
CA ARG A 148 2.72 44.29 -3.70
C ARG A 148 3.13 44.59 -5.16
N GLY A 149 2.66 45.69 -5.74
CA GLY A 149 2.89 46.05 -7.14
C GLY A 149 1.93 45.40 -8.14
N GLU A 150 0.95 44.62 -7.66
CA GLU A 150 -0.07 43.94 -8.48
C GLU A 150 -1.28 44.88 -8.73
N VAL A 151 -1.01 46.12 -9.15
CA VAL A 151 -2.01 47.19 -9.29
C VAL A 151 -3.12 46.86 -10.31
N LYS A 152 -2.76 46.21 -11.42
CA LYS A 152 -3.72 45.83 -12.47
C LYS A 152 -4.68 44.75 -12.00
N GLU A 153 -4.18 43.81 -11.21
CA GLU A 153 -4.98 42.73 -10.64
C GLU A 153 -5.97 43.27 -9.61
N TYR A 154 -5.50 44.19 -8.75
CA TYR A 154 -6.36 44.89 -7.80
C TYR A 154 -7.56 45.58 -8.46
N HIS A 155 -7.32 46.39 -9.50
CA HIS A 155 -8.39 47.10 -10.20
C HIS A 155 -9.26 46.19 -11.07
N SER A 156 -8.70 45.08 -11.57
CA SER A 156 -9.48 44.07 -12.30
C SER A 156 -10.46 43.35 -11.36
N GLU A 157 -10.01 42.94 -10.17
CA GLU A 157 -10.88 42.34 -9.15
C GLU A 157 -11.91 43.35 -8.63
N LEU A 158 -11.52 44.60 -8.37
CA LEU A 158 -12.44 45.64 -7.91
C LEU A 158 -13.56 45.92 -8.93
N SER A 159 -13.21 46.02 -10.22
CA SER A 159 -14.18 46.17 -11.32
C SER A 159 -15.09 44.96 -11.44
N LEU A 160 -14.55 43.74 -11.27
CA LEU A 160 -15.34 42.50 -11.31
C LEU A 160 -16.37 42.44 -10.18
N ILE A 161 -15.98 42.81 -8.96
CA ILE A 161 -16.88 42.87 -7.80
C ILE A 161 -18.03 43.86 -8.07
N LEU A 162 -17.71 45.06 -8.57
CA LEU A 162 -18.72 46.07 -8.90
C LEU A 162 -19.67 45.60 -10.01
N ARG A 163 -19.14 45.04 -11.11
CA ARG A 163 -19.95 44.53 -12.23
C ARG A 163 -20.87 43.40 -11.78
N ASN A 164 -20.36 42.45 -11.00
CA ASN A 164 -21.17 41.36 -10.46
C ASN A 164 -22.24 41.89 -9.50
N TYR A 165 -21.94 42.89 -8.67
CA TYR A 165 -22.93 43.56 -7.83
C TYR A 165 -24.07 44.16 -8.66
N LEU A 166 -23.74 44.89 -9.74
CA LEU A 166 -24.74 45.47 -10.65
C LEU A 166 -25.62 44.40 -11.29
N GLU A 167 -25.05 43.25 -11.65
CA GLU A 167 -25.77 42.15 -12.27
C GLU A 167 -26.72 41.44 -11.30
N GLN A 168 -26.27 41.19 -10.07
CA GLN A 168 -27.12 40.54 -9.08
C GLN A 168 -28.22 41.47 -8.55
N ARG A 169 -27.90 42.75 -8.29
CA ARG A 169 -28.81 43.71 -7.67
C ARG A 169 -29.78 44.37 -8.65
N TYR A 170 -29.29 44.73 -9.83
CA TYR A 170 -30.02 45.52 -10.82
C TYR A 170 -30.32 44.73 -12.10
N ARG A 171 -29.91 43.46 -12.20
CA ARG A 171 -30.15 42.58 -13.36
C ARG A 171 -29.60 43.15 -14.67
N ILE A 172 -28.51 43.91 -14.59
CA ILE A 172 -27.76 44.43 -15.74
C ILE A 172 -26.63 43.45 -16.03
N GLN A 173 -26.50 42.93 -17.27
CA GLN A 173 -25.45 41.97 -17.67
C GLN A 173 -24.05 42.61 -17.73
N ALA A 174 -23.56 43.12 -16.61
CA ALA A 174 -22.38 43.98 -16.52
C ALA A 174 -21.05 43.22 -16.69
N LEU A 175 -21.04 41.90 -16.46
CA LEU A 175 -19.86 41.06 -16.69
C LEU A 175 -19.56 40.89 -18.19
N GLU A 176 -20.59 40.83 -19.03
CA GLU A 176 -20.47 40.64 -20.48
C GLU A 176 -20.55 41.95 -21.29
N SER A 177 -20.90 43.06 -20.62
CA SER A 177 -21.08 44.36 -21.26
C SER A 177 -19.84 45.26 -21.15
N THR A 178 -19.64 46.10 -22.15
CA THR A 178 -18.67 47.19 -22.10
C THR A 178 -19.14 48.29 -21.14
N THR A 179 -18.23 49.14 -20.67
CA THR A 179 -18.56 50.24 -19.73
C THR A 179 -19.59 51.21 -20.30
N SER A 180 -19.54 51.50 -21.60
CA SER A 180 -20.55 52.34 -22.26
C SER A 180 -21.94 51.69 -22.30
N GLU A 181 -22.02 50.37 -22.50
CA GLU A 181 -23.28 49.62 -22.48
C GLU A 181 -23.88 49.56 -21.08
N ILE A 182 -23.03 49.37 -20.05
CA ILE A 182 -23.45 49.39 -18.64
C ILE A 182 -24.06 50.74 -18.30
N LEU A 183 -23.40 51.85 -18.66
CA LEU A 183 -23.91 53.20 -18.38
C LEU A 183 -25.22 53.49 -19.10
N ASN A 184 -25.39 53.00 -20.33
CA ASN A 184 -26.66 53.12 -21.04
C ASN A 184 -27.76 52.31 -20.37
N ALA A 185 -27.46 51.09 -19.89
CA ALA A 185 -28.42 50.27 -19.16
C ALA A 185 -28.81 50.91 -17.82
N LEU A 186 -27.86 51.49 -17.08
CA LEU A 186 -28.10 52.22 -15.82
C LEU A 186 -29.02 53.44 -16.01
N ARG A 187 -28.82 54.21 -17.09
CA ARG A 187 -29.69 55.36 -17.43
C ARG A 187 -31.12 54.93 -17.76
N GLN A 188 -31.31 53.73 -18.28
CA GLN A 188 -32.62 53.18 -18.64
C GLN A 188 -33.32 52.51 -17.45
N SER A 189 -32.59 52.05 -16.44
CA SER A 189 -33.11 51.32 -15.28
C SER A 189 -33.58 52.22 -14.12
N GLY A 190 -33.57 53.54 -14.31
CA GLY A 190 -34.16 54.50 -13.38
C GLY A 190 -33.20 55.07 -12.33
N PHE A 191 -31.89 54.88 -12.50
CA PHE A 191 -30.90 55.57 -11.66
C PHE A 191 -30.97 57.09 -11.85
N ASN A 192 -30.71 57.82 -10.77
CA ASN A 192 -30.62 59.27 -10.84
C ASN A 192 -29.30 59.70 -11.52
N ARG A 193 -29.23 60.94 -11.98
CA ARG A 193 -28.07 61.45 -12.71
C ARG A 193 -26.77 61.39 -11.88
N GLN A 194 -26.84 61.63 -10.59
CA GLN A 194 -25.67 61.63 -9.71
C GLN A 194 -25.11 60.22 -9.52
N GLU A 195 -25.98 59.22 -9.33
CA GLU A 195 -25.57 57.81 -9.20
C GLU A 195 -24.93 57.28 -10.49
N VAL A 196 -25.45 57.69 -11.65
CA VAL A 196 -24.85 57.34 -12.95
C VAL A 196 -23.49 58.00 -13.11
N GLU A 197 -23.33 59.27 -12.73
CA GLU A 197 -22.05 59.98 -12.78
C GLU A 197 -21.00 59.35 -11.84
N GLU A 198 -21.40 58.89 -10.66
CA GLU A 198 -20.53 58.17 -9.72
C GLU A 198 -20.08 56.81 -10.28
N LEU A 199 -21.01 56.02 -10.84
CA LEU A 199 -20.69 54.73 -11.48
C LEU A 199 -19.86 54.89 -12.76
N GLU A 200 -20.10 55.96 -13.52
CA GLU A 200 -19.30 56.32 -14.70
C GLU A 200 -17.86 56.57 -14.30
N TRP A 201 -17.64 57.39 -13.27
CA TRP A 201 -16.31 57.61 -12.74
C TRP A 201 -15.67 56.30 -12.29
N LEU A 202 -16.36 55.47 -11.49
CA LEU A 202 -15.83 54.19 -10.99
C LEU A 202 -15.44 53.19 -12.09
N LEU A 203 -16.32 52.94 -13.04
CA LEU A 203 -16.10 51.96 -14.11
C LEU A 203 -15.01 52.43 -15.07
N GLN A 204 -14.98 53.72 -15.43
CA GLN A 204 -13.94 54.26 -16.30
C GLN A 204 -12.57 54.28 -15.60
N THR A 205 -12.55 54.62 -14.31
CA THR A 205 -11.33 54.72 -13.51
C THR A 205 -10.67 53.36 -13.34
N THR A 206 -11.44 52.33 -12.97
CA THR A 206 -10.93 50.95 -12.81
C THR A 206 -10.47 50.35 -14.14
N ASP A 207 -11.23 50.55 -15.21
CA ASP A 207 -10.85 50.08 -16.55
C ASP A 207 -9.60 50.82 -17.07
N LEU A 208 -9.47 52.13 -16.82
CA LEU A 208 -8.30 52.91 -17.24
C LEU A 208 -7.03 52.35 -16.59
N VAL A 209 -7.05 52.02 -15.30
CA VAL A 209 -5.87 51.52 -14.58
C VAL A 209 -5.46 50.13 -15.07
N LYS A 210 -6.43 49.29 -15.43
CA LYS A 210 -6.17 47.97 -16.03
C LYS A 210 -5.36 48.08 -17.33
N PHE A 211 -5.55 49.15 -18.10
CA PHE A 211 -4.87 49.40 -19.38
C PHE A 211 -3.74 50.43 -19.30
N ALA A 212 -3.62 51.17 -18.20
CA ALA A 212 -2.62 52.21 -18.02
C ALA A 212 -1.20 51.63 -17.95
N ARG A 213 -0.24 52.43 -18.44
CA ARG A 213 1.20 52.16 -18.29
C ARG A 213 1.77 52.77 -17.01
N THR A 214 1.08 53.75 -16.43
CA THR A 214 1.49 54.49 -15.23
C THR A 214 0.72 54.01 -14.02
N GLU A 215 1.41 53.83 -12.90
CA GLU A 215 0.80 53.48 -11.63
C GLU A 215 0.11 54.70 -11.00
N PRO A 216 -1.15 54.58 -10.54
CA PRO A 216 -1.83 55.65 -9.80
C PRO A 216 -1.20 55.88 -8.43
N SER A 217 -1.58 56.98 -7.77
CA SER A 217 -1.17 57.23 -6.39
C SER A 217 -1.89 56.30 -5.40
N ALA A 218 -1.31 56.08 -4.22
CA ALA A 218 -1.95 55.31 -3.15
C ALA A 218 -3.34 55.86 -2.77
N ALA A 219 -3.47 57.19 -2.70
CA ALA A 219 -4.75 57.86 -2.40
C ALA A 219 -5.85 57.51 -3.42
N PHE A 220 -5.48 57.33 -4.69
CA PHE A 220 -6.42 56.97 -5.74
C PHE A 220 -6.93 55.52 -5.58
N HIS A 221 -6.10 54.58 -5.13
CA HIS A 221 -6.53 53.21 -4.82
C HIS A 221 -7.56 53.20 -3.68
N GLU A 222 -7.28 53.96 -2.63
CA GLU A 222 -8.17 54.10 -1.48
C GLU A 222 -9.49 54.78 -1.85
N GLU A 223 -9.46 55.82 -2.69
CA GLU A 223 -10.65 56.51 -3.19
C GLU A 223 -11.54 55.58 -4.02
N ALA A 224 -10.96 54.84 -4.97
CA ALA A 224 -11.70 53.88 -5.78
C ALA A 224 -12.36 52.80 -4.91
N PHE A 225 -11.63 52.26 -3.93
CA PHE A 225 -12.17 51.28 -2.98
C PHE A 225 -13.30 51.85 -2.12
N ALA A 226 -13.09 53.05 -1.56
CA ALA A 226 -14.06 53.73 -0.72
C ALA A 226 -15.35 54.01 -1.50
N SER A 227 -15.25 54.47 -2.75
CA SER A 227 -16.39 54.73 -3.62
C SER A 227 -17.18 53.45 -3.94
N VAL A 228 -16.53 52.33 -4.29
CA VAL A 228 -17.24 51.04 -4.49
C VAL A 228 -17.91 50.58 -3.20
N LYS A 229 -17.22 50.66 -2.06
CA LYS A 229 -17.76 50.27 -0.75
C LYS A 229 -18.96 51.13 -0.35
N ASN A 230 -18.89 52.44 -0.55
CA ASN A 230 -19.97 53.37 -0.25
C ASN A 230 -21.17 53.11 -1.15
N PHE A 231 -20.94 52.90 -2.45
CA PHE A 231 -22.00 52.56 -3.40
C PHE A 231 -22.78 51.31 -2.96
N ILE A 232 -22.08 50.20 -2.67
CA ILE A 232 -22.72 48.94 -2.23
C ILE A 232 -23.45 49.13 -0.89
N SER A 233 -22.87 49.89 0.05
CA SER A 233 -23.48 50.18 1.35
C SER A 233 -24.77 50.99 1.22
N ASN A 234 -24.78 52.00 0.33
CA ASN A 234 -25.91 52.92 0.14
C ASN A 234 -27.04 52.26 -0.66
N THR A 235 -26.73 51.29 -1.51
CA THR A 235 -27.69 50.63 -2.41
C THR A 235 -28.15 49.25 -1.93
N GLN A 236 -27.82 48.90 -0.68
CA GLN A 236 -28.14 47.63 -0.06
C GLN A 236 -29.65 47.30 -0.09
N ASP A 237 -29.96 46.05 -0.40
CA ASP A 237 -31.32 45.49 -0.32
C ASP A 237 -31.30 44.29 0.64
N PRO A 238 -31.87 44.42 1.85
CA PRO A 238 -31.90 43.34 2.84
C PRO A 238 -32.64 42.09 2.36
N ASN A 239 -33.55 42.22 1.39
CA ASN A 239 -34.36 41.11 0.89
C ASN A 239 -33.70 40.39 -0.30
N LEU A 240 -32.60 40.93 -0.84
CA LEU A 240 -31.87 40.29 -1.92
C LEU A 240 -30.96 39.19 -1.36
N LEU A 241 -31.49 37.98 -1.34
CA LEU A 241 -30.75 36.77 -1.00
C LEU A 241 -30.10 36.19 -2.25
N LEU A 242 -28.78 36.00 -2.22
CA LEU A 242 -28.08 35.27 -3.27
C LEU A 242 -28.27 33.78 -3.01
N GLN A 243 -29.00 33.12 -3.91
CA GLN A 243 -28.91 31.68 -4.03
C GLN A 243 -27.56 31.37 -4.66
N LEU A 244 -26.55 31.22 -3.83
CA LEU A 244 -25.26 30.66 -4.24
C LEU A 244 -25.56 29.25 -4.74
N GLN A 245 -25.80 29.11 -6.05
CA GLN A 245 -25.90 27.80 -6.65
C GLN A 245 -24.58 27.09 -6.33
N ALA A 246 -24.66 25.89 -5.77
CA ALA A 246 -23.54 24.95 -5.72
C ALA A 246 -23.22 24.45 -7.16
N THR A 247 -23.29 25.32 -8.15
CA THR A 247 -22.59 25.16 -9.40
C THR A 247 -21.09 25.12 -9.06
N PRO A 248 -20.32 24.17 -9.59
CA PRO A 248 -18.87 24.29 -9.57
C PRO A 248 -18.50 25.48 -10.46
N ILE A 249 -18.63 26.70 -9.94
CA ILE A 249 -18.00 27.91 -10.51
C ILE A 249 -16.48 27.73 -10.55
N VAL A 250 -15.99 26.75 -9.79
CA VAL A 250 -14.68 26.12 -9.92
C VAL A 250 -14.36 25.75 -11.38
N GLU A 251 -15.26 25.29 -12.25
CA GLU A 251 -14.87 24.90 -13.62
C GLU A 251 -14.71 26.07 -14.60
N THR A 252 -15.51 27.14 -14.50
CA THR A 252 -15.38 28.29 -15.41
C THR A 252 -14.27 29.26 -15.00
N ILE A 253 -13.89 29.28 -13.72
CA ILE A 253 -12.75 30.06 -13.22
C ILE A 253 -11.44 29.25 -13.29
N ASN A 254 -11.48 27.92 -13.10
CA ASN A 254 -10.27 27.07 -13.14
C ASN A 254 -9.66 26.91 -14.53
N SER A 255 -10.37 27.20 -15.63
CA SER A 255 -9.72 27.21 -16.94
C SER A 255 -8.78 28.40 -17.14
N PHE A 256 -8.82 29.41 -16.25
CA PHE A 256 -7.97 30.60 -16.34
C PHE A 256 -7.06 30.82 -15.12
N TYR A 257 -7.37 30.27 -13.94
CA TYR A 257 -6.55 30.42 -12.74
C TYR A 257 -6.21 29.05 -12.12
N LEU A 258 -5.09 28.45 -12.54
CA LEU A 258 -4.34 27.58 -11.64
C LEU A 258 -3.59 28.51 -10.68
N VAL A 259 -3.96 28.55 -9.39
CA VAL A 259 -3.06 28.73 -8.22
C VAL A 259 -3.88 28.97 -6.93
N THR A 260 -3.80 27.96 -6.05
CA THR A 260 -3.79 28.01 -4.58
C THR A 260 -4.87 28.78 -3.81
N SER A 261 -5.78 28.06 -3.17
CA SER A 261 -6.39 28.52 -1.91
C SER A 261 -6.98 27.38 -1.08
N THR A 262 -6.21 26.83 -0.15
CA THR A 262 -6.76 26.38 1.14
C THR A 262 -6.23 27.34 2.19
N GLY A 263 -7.07 28.28 2.62
CA GLY A 263 -6.72 29.39 3.51
C GLY A 263 -6.43 28.98 4.95
N GLU A 264 -5.22 28.48 5.18
CA GLU A 264 -4.50 28.63 6.45
C GLU A 264 -3.15 29.28 6.10
N GLU A 265 -2.75 30.36 6.78
CA GLU A 265 -1.40 30.91 6.63
C GLU A 265 -0.37 29.83 7.01
N MET A 266 0.25 29.22 6.01
CA MET A 266 1.24 28.17 6.22
C MET A 266 2.61 28.80 6.48
N THR A 267 2.99 28.90 7.74
CA THR A 267 4.35 29.29 8.12
C THR A 267 5.30 28.09 8.03
N LEU A 268 6.54 28.32 7.61
CA LEU A 268 7.57 27.28 7.59
C LEU A 268 7.81 26.76 9.02
N ALA A 269 7.54 25.47 9.23
CA ALA A 269 7.72 24.82 10.53
C ALA A 269 9.13 25.04 11.09
N ARG A 270 9.25 25.32 12.40
CA ARG A 270 10.55 25.51 13.08
C ARG A 270 11.38 24.22 13.05
N SER A 271 12.70 24.35 13.03
CA SER A 271 13.64 23.21 12.96
C SER A 271 13.40 22.17 14.06
N VAL A 272 13.09 22.62 15.28
CA VAL A 272 12.81 21.75 16.44
C VAL A 272 11.54 20.92 16.25
N GLN A 273 10.46 21.49 15.71
CA GLN A 273 9.20 20.77 15.45
C GLN A 273 9.39 19.71 14.36
N ARG A 274 10.21 20.01 13.34
CA ARG A 274 10.57 19.03 12.30
C ARG A 274 11.38 17.86 12.88
N LEU A 275 12.26 18.15 13.85
CA LEU A 275 13.06 17.14 14.52
C LEU A 275 12.19 16.24 15.41
N GLN A 276 11.30 16.82 16.22
CA GLN A 276 10.34 16.08 17.04
C GLN A 276 9.46 15.16 16.19
N ALA A 277 8.91 15.68 15.10
CA ALA A 277 8.12 14.88 14.17
C ALA A 277 8.93 13.72 13.56
N ARG A 278 10.20 13.97 13.18
CA ARG A 278 11.09 12.92 12.65
C ARG A 278 11.40 11.84 13.68
N ILE A 279 11.73 12.22 14.92
CA ILE A 279 12.02 11.26 15.99
C ILE A 279 10.81 10.34 16.21
N LEU A 280 9.62 10.93 16.22
CA LEU A 280 8.38 10.21 16.48
C LEU A 280 7.98 9.31 15.29
N ASP A 281 8.23 9.75 14.06
CA ASP A 281 8.10 8.89 12.87
C ASP A 281 9.10 7.72 12.90
N THR A 282 10.35 7.97 13.29
CA THR A 282 11.39 6.94 13.35
C THR A 282 11.15 5.93 14.47
N SER A 283 10.64 6.35 15.63
CA SER A 283 10.35 5.43 16.73
C SER A 283 9.19 4.51 16.40
N ILE A 284 8.14 5.01 15.74
CA ILE A 284 7.02 4.18 15.28
C ILE A 284 7.48 3.19 14.21
N ALA A 285 8.30 3.64 13.25
CA ALA A 285 8.90 2.75 12.25
C ALA A 285 9.79 1.68 12.90
N PHE A 286 10.55 2.05 13.93
CA PHE A 286 11.39 1.13 14.69
C PHE A 286 10.56 0.07 15.44
N ILE A 287 9.43 0.45 16.04
CA ILE A 287 8.51 -0.49 16.70
C ILE A 287 7.93 -1.48 15.67
N ALA A 288 7.49 -0.99 14.52
CA ALA A 288 6.97 -1.85 13.45
C ALA A 288 8.05 -2.82 12.92
N PHE A 289 9.28 -2.34 12.80
CA PHE A 289 10.43 -3.16 12.45
C PHE A 289 10.71 -4.23 13.51
N LEU A 290 10.71 -3.88 14.79
CA LEU A 290 10.93 -4.82 15.90
C LEU A 290 9.85 -5.91 15.92
N LEU A 291 8.60 -5.54 15.62
CA LEU A 291 7.48 -6.47 15.50
C LEU A 291 7.69 -7.42 14.30
N LEU A 292 8.18 -6.90 13.16
CA LEU A 292 8.53 -7.72 12.00
C LEU A 292 9.70 -8.67 12.29
N VAL A 293 10.73 -8.21 13.00
CA VAL A 293 11.84 -9.05 13.46
C VAL A 293 11.34 -10.13 14.42
N LEU A 294 10.44 -9.79 15.34
CA LEU A 294 9.83 -10.74 16.28
C LEU A 294 9.00 -11.81 15.54
N VAL A 295 8.19 -11.42 14.57
CA VAL A 295 7.42 -12.37 13.73
C VAL A 295 8.37 -13.28 12.96
N ASN A 296 9.43 -12.73 12.37
CA ASN A 296 10.45 -13.52 11.69
C ASN A 296 11.19 -14.46 12.63
N TYR A 297 11.49 -14.01 13.85
CA TYR A 297 12.12 -14.83 14.88
C TYR A 297 11.23 -16.01 15.25
N ILE A 298 9.93 -15.77 15.52
CA ILE A 298 8.95 -16.83 15.85
C ILE A 298 8.80 -17.83 14.69
N LEU A 299 8.79 -17.34 13.46
CA LEU A 299 8.80 -18.19 12.28
C LEU A 299 10.09 -19.01 12.23
N SER A 300 11.26 -18.38 12.36
CA SER A 300 12.55 -19.06 12.32
C SER A 300 12.77 -20.05 13.47
N SER A 301 12.26 -19.79 14.69
CA SER A 301 12.36 -20.72 15.82
C SER A 301 11.50 -21.96 15.64
N SER A 302 10.54 -21.91 14.70
CA SER A 302 9.72 -23.04 14.31
C SER A 302 10.40 -23.92 13.24
N PHE A 303 11.60 -23.55 12.75
CA PHE A 303 12.33 -24.24 11.69
C PHE A 303 13.81 -24.43 12.04
N ASP A 304 14.40 -25.57 11.68
CA ASP A 304 15.84 -25.78 11.85
C ASP A 304 16.64 -24.90 10.88
N VAL A 305 17.27 -23.86 11.44
CA VAL A 305 17.99 -22.78 10.73
C VAL A 305 19.20 -23.30 9.92
N TYR A 306 19.66 -24.52 10.18
CA TYR A 306 20.81 -25.15 9.53
C TYR A 306 20.49 -25.98 8.27
N SER A 307 19.22 -26.06 7.85
CA SER A 307 18.84 -26.82 6.64
C SER A 307 19.02 -26.00 5.35
N ASP A 308 19.11 -26.69 4.20
CA ASP A 308 19.18 -26.13 2.82
C ASP A 308 18.02 -25.18 2.45
N ASN A 309 17.09 -24.93 3.36
CA ASN A 309 15.84 -24.20 3.16
C ASN A 309 15.90 -22.72 3.57
N PHE A 310 17.06 -22.22 4.01
CA PHE A 310 17.26 -20.84 4.47
C PHE A 310 16.80 -19.78 3.44
N GLY A 311 17.06 -20.02 2.14
CA GLY A 311 16.67 -19.09 1.07
C GLY A 311 15.15 -18.93 0.90
N LEU A 312 14.37 -19.99 1.17
CA LEU A 312 12.91 -19.96 1.09
C LEU A 312 12.29 -19.25 2.30
N LEU A 313 12.90 -19.41 3.47
CA LEU A 313 12.52 -18.67 4.69
C LEU A 313 12.70 -17.15 4.48
N LEU A 314 13.80 -16.75 3.85
CA LEU A 314 14.00 -15.36 3.41
C LEU A 314 12.92 -14.93 2.42
N LEU A 315 12.60 -15.74 1.40
CA LEU A 315 11.59 -15.41 0.39
C LEU A 315 10.20 -15.18 1.01
N PHE A 316 9.77 -16.05 1.94
CA PHE A 316 8.52 -15.86 2.68
C PHE A 316 8.52 -14.60 3.56
N SER A 317 9.65 -14.30 4.21
CA SER A 317 9.78 -13.06 4.99
C SER A 317 9.64 -11.81 4.12
N VAL A 318 10.22 -11.81 2.91
CA VAL A 318 10.08 -10.71 1.93
C VAL A 318 8.61 -10.57 1.52
N LEU A 319 7.95 -11.70 1.23
CA LEU A 319 6.59 -11.72 0.70
C LEU A 319 5.55 -11.25 1.71
N ILE A 320 5.80 -11.42 3.01
CA ILE A 320 4.98 -10.88 4.10
C ILE A 320 5.35 -9.42 4.41
N ALA A 321 6.64 -9.07 4.39
CA ALA A 321 7.13 -7.74 4.75
C ALA A 321 6.63 -6.65 3.80
N ILE A 322 6.62 -6.92 2.49
CA ILE A 322 6.20 -5.95 1.45
C ILE A 322 4.75 -5.48 1.62
N PRO A 323 3.73 -6.37 1.68
CA PRO A 323 2.34 -5.95 1.84
C PRO A 323 2.07 -5.28 3.19
N ILE A 324 2.69 -5.75 4.28
CA ILE A 324 2.57 -5.10 5.60
C ILE A 324 3.18 -3.70 5.55
N SER A 325 4.36 -3.56 4.97
CA SER A 325 5.02 -2.26 4.77
C SER A 325 4.17 -1.33 3.90
N LEU A 326 3.54 -1.82 2.84
CA LEU A 326 2.63 -1.04 1.99
C LEU A 326 1.38 -0.59 2.74
N VAL A 327 0.77 -1.46 3.55
CA VAL A 327 -0.41 -1.12 4.38
C VAL A 327 -0.05 -0.09 5.45
N VAL A 328 1.09 -0.28 6.13
CA VAL A 328 1.62 0.68 7.10
C VAL A 328 1.91 2.01 6.40
N ALA A 329 2.66 2.04 5.30
CA ALA A 329 2.92 3.25 4.53
C ALA A 329 1.61 3.96 4.11
N PHE A 330 0.65 3.19 3.58
CA PHE A 330 -0.64 3.70 3.13
C PHE A 330 -1.47 4.31 4.27
N ILE A 331 -1.55 3.65 5.42
CA ILE A 331 -2.26 4.17 6.61
C ILE A 331 -1.58 5.44 7.14
N PHE A 332 -0.26 5.51 7.09
CA PHE A 332 0.51 6.62 7.63
C PHE A 332 0.41 7.89 6.77
N GLU A 333 0.27 7.76 5.44
CA GLU A 333 0.30 8.92 4.53
C GLU A 333 -1.06 9.46 4.08
N ARG A 334 -2.15 8.74 4.32
CA ARG A 334 -3.50 9.09 3.87
C ARG A 334 -4.07 10.42 4.38
N ARG A 335 -3.39 11.13 5.27
CA ARG A 335 -3.84 12.44 5.80
C ARG A 335 -2.86 13.59 5.54
N GLY A 336 -1.98 13.48 4.54
CA GLY A 336 -1.10 14.57 4.09
C GLY A 336 0.08 14.88 5.02
N ALA A 337 0.33 14.02 6.00
CA ALA A 337 1.45 14.10 6.94
C ALA A 337 1.62 12.75 7.64
N SER A 338 2.87 12.36 7.90
CA SER A 338 3.21 11.19 8.73
C SER A 338 2.68 11.37 10.16
N ILE A 339 2.52 10.27 10.91
CA ILE A 339 1.91 10.29 12.26
C ILE A 339 2.64 11.27 13.19
N GLY A 340 3.97 11.29 13.18
CA GLY A 340 4.79 12.21 13.95
C GLY A 340 4.57 13.67 13.55
N LYS A 341 4.45 13.94 12.24
CA LYS A 341 4.10 15.28 11.76
C LYS A 341 2.70 15.69 12.19
N ARG A 342 1.73 14.77 12.16
CA ARG A 342 0.36 15.04 12.62
C ARG A 342 0.26 15.30 14.12
N LEU A 343 0.98 14.53 14.93
CA LEU A 343 1.01 14.71 16.38
C LEU A 343 1.66 16.05 16.78
N VAL A 344 2.56 16.57 15.95
CA VAL A 344 3.21 17.89 16.14
C VAL A 344 2.45 19.01 15.40
N GLY A 345 1.35 18.71 14.71
CA GLY A 345 0.53 19.69 14.00
C GLY A 345 1.10 20.17 12.65
N LEU A 346 2.04 19.44 12.06
CA LEU A 346 2.68 19.76 10.79
C LEU A 346 1.94 19.10 9.61
N ARG A 347 1.69 19.88 8.55
CA ARG A 347 1.25 19.38 7.24
C ARG A 347 2.38 19.42 6.23
N VAL A 348 2.41 18.45 5.31
CA VAL A 348 3.38 18.43 4.20
C VAL A 348 2.64 18.82 2.93
N VAL A 349 3.09 19.91 2.33
CA VAL A 349 2.55 20.47 1.09
C VAL A 349 3.64 20.55 0.02
N ASN A 350 3.23 20.59 -1.25
CA ASN A 350 4.13 20.85 -2.37
C ASN A 350 4.64 22.31 -2.32
N LYS A 351 5.59 22.68 -3.19
CA LYS A 351 6.14 24.04 -3.29
C LYS A 351 5.05 25.10 -3.49
N ASP A 352 3.95 24.71 -4.13
CA ASP A 352 2.80 25.56 -4.40
C ASP A 352 1.70 25.42 -3.32
N GLY A 353 2.00 24.90 -2.13
CA GLY A 353 1.01 24.74 -1.06
C GLY A 353 -0.08 23.67 -1.29
N GLY A 354 -0.09 23.01 -2.45
CA GLY A 354 -1.01 21.93 -2.80
C GLY A 354 -0.66 20.58 -2.14
N GLN A 355 -1.59 19.63 -2.21
CA GLN A 355 -1.38 18.25 -1.72
C GLN A 355 -0.35 17.50 -2.59
N LEU A 356 0.50 16.68 -1.95
CA LEU A 356 1.47 15.83 -2.64
C LEU A 356 0.78 14.72 -3.45
N ALA A 357 1.32 14.39 -4.62
CA ALA A 357 0.81 13.30 -5.45
C ALA A 357 1.08 11.94 -4.78
N ILE A 358 0.11 11.01 -4.87
CA ILE A 358 0.15 9.68 -4.24
C ILE A 358 1.42 8.89 -4.63
N TRP A 359 1.92 9.05 -5.85
CA TRP A 359 3.15 8.38 -6.29
C TRP A 359 4.43 8.94 -5.65
N GLN A 360 4.50 10.25 -5.40
CA GLN A 360 5.66 10.87 -4.73
C GLN A 360 5.76 10.42 -3.26
N ILE A 361 4.60 10.25 -2.66
CA ILE A 361 4.36 9.68 -1.33
C ILE A 361 4.84 8.21 -1.31
N LEU A 362 4.31 7.38 -2.22
CA LEU A 362 4.69 5.97 -2.34
C LEU A 362 6.19 5.77 -2.56
N ILE A 363 6.82 6.52 -3.46
CA ILE A 363 8.25 6.39 -3.75
C ILE A 363 9.09 6.67 -2.49
N ARG A 364 8.73 7.68 -1.71
CA ARG A 364 9.49 8.08 -0.52
C ARG A 364 9.46 7.01 0.57
N THR A 365 8.32 6.34 0.70
CA THR A 365 8.04 5.43 1.83
C THR A 365 8.44 4.01 1.48
N VAL A 366 8.13 3.55 0.27
CA VAL A 366 8.57 2.25 -0.24
C VAL A 366 10.10 2.20 -0.31
N PHE A 367 10.77 3.26 -0.76
CA PHE A 367 12.23 3.28 -0.82
C PHE A 367 12.88 3.10 0.56
N LEU A 368 12.39 3.81 1.59
CA LEU A 368 12.92 3.68 2.95
C LEU A 368 12.66 2.29 3.56
N SER A 369 11.46 1.75 3.38
CA SER A 369 11.12 0.44 3.92
C SER A 369 11.90 -0.69 3.23
N VAL A 370 12.05 -0.62 1.91
CA VAL A 370 12.85 -1.58 1.13
C VAL A 370 14.33 -1.48 1.52
N ALA A 371 14.89 -0.27 1.65
CA ALA A 371 16.28 -0.08 2.06
C ALA A 371 16.55 -0.62 3.49
N SER A 372 15.66 -0.36 4.44
CA SER A 372 15.78 -0.88 5.81
C SER A 372 15.71 -2.41 5.85
N TYR A 373 14.86 -3.01 5.03
CA TYR A 373 14.73 -4.46 4.95
C TYR A 373 15.97 -5.11 4.30
N ILE A 374 16.52 -4.51 3.24
CA ILE A 374 17.78 -4.96 2.61
C ILE A 374 18.93 -4.96 3.63
N LEU A 375 19.07 -3.91 4.43
CA LEU A 375 20.09 -3.83 5.48
C LEU A 375 19.93 -4.90 6.56
N PHE A 376 18.70 -5.22 6.94
CA PHE A 376 18.41 -6.30 7.89
C PHE A 376 18.81 -7.68 7.34
N VAL A 377 18.46 -7.98 6.09
CA VAL A 377 18.85 -9.24 5.44
C VAL A 377 20.38 -9.34 5.33
N LEU A 378 21.05 -8.25 4.96
CA LEU A 378 22.52 -8.17 4.95
C LEU A 378 23.11 -8.45 6.34
N GLY A 379 22.50 -7.93 7.41
CA GLY A 379 22.93 -8.17 8.78
C GLY A 379 22.81 -9.64 9.19
N ILE A 380 21.71 -10.31 8.83
CA ILE A 380 21.54 -11.75 9.08
C ILE A 380 22.59 -12.57 8.33
N ILE A 381 22.82 -12.26 7.04
CA ILE A 381 23.84 -12.95 6.23
C ILE A 381 25.24 -12.80 6.86
N LEU A 382 25.57 -11.62 7.38
CA LEU A 382 26.85 -11.35 8.04
C LEU A 382 27.02 -12.14 9.34
N ILE A 383 25.96 -12.27 10.15
CA ILE A 383 25.96 -13.05 11.40
C ILE A 383 26.08 -14.56 11.11
N LEU A 384 25.49 -15.04 10.03
CA LEU A 384 25.59 -16.45 9.62
C LEU A 384 26.93 -16.80 8.95
N ALA A 385 27.62 -15.80 8.40
CA ALA A 385 28.93 -15.96 7.78
C ALA A 385 30.10 -15.86 8.77
N SER A 386 29.86 -15.37 9.99
CA SER A 386 30.82 -15.30 11.10
C SER A 386 30.68 -16.50 12.03
#